data_AF-A0AAE3Y3I5-F1
#
_entry.id   AF-A0AAE3Y3I5-F1
#
_cell.length_a   1.000
_cell.length_b   1.000
_cell.length_c   1.000
_cell.angle_alpha   90.00
_cell.angle_beta   90.00
_cell.angle_gamma   90.00
#
_symmetry.space_group_name_H-M   'P 1'
#
loop_
_entity.id
_entity.type
_entity.pdbx_description
1 polymer ?
#
loop_
_entity_poly.entity_id
_entity_poly.type
_entity_poly.pdbx_seq_one_letter_code
_entity_poly.pdbx_strand_id
1 'polypeptide(L)'
;MNKSRHVVMQVVKRSSGSATHHVEFLMDNIFAERLRQLRSLVPPLGSLNKQRDLVIDKVRARLPNAIWRTGSHVDEGVEGSCIVIAAEGSFNCGGKDRNTREKLVTYNFSISRLIELHAERPDGETLYIRDGTFANDEPAESAAGLWVASLTEQETVMRVPDAPSDFDTLHDLAMRPEQRAAATPPTHRASFY
;
A
#
# COMPACT_ATOMS: atom_id res chain seq x y z
N MET A 1 -5.36 20.32 1.19
CA MET A 1 -4.97 19.08 0.48
C MET A 1 -4.96 17.94 1.48
N ASN A 2 -5.51 16.77 1.13
CA ASN A 2 -5.46 15.60 2.01
C ASN A 2 -4.06 14.99 1.88
N LYS A 3 -3.22 15.18 2.90
CA LYS A 3 -1.89 14.59 2.93
C LYS A 3 -2.06 13.08 3.07
N SER A 4 -1.40 12.29 2.23
CA SER A 4 -1.44 10.82 2.31
C SER A 4 -0.05 10.23 2.36
N ARG A 5 0.13 9.19 3.16
CA ARG A 5 1.36 8.39 3.29
C ARG A 5 1.02 6.93 3.18
N HIS A 6 1.96 6.15 2.68
CA HIS A 6 1.84 4.70 2.68
C HIS A 6 2.44 4.18 3.99
N VAL A 7 1.79 3.24 4.67
CA VAL A 7 2.32 2.65 5.90
C VAL A 7 2.55 1.17 5.67
N VAL A 8 3.75 0.69 5.96
CA VAL A 8 4.15 -0.70 5.80
C VAL A 8 4.60 -1.23 7.16
N MET A 9 3.88 -2.21 7.70
CA MET A 9 4.17 -2.79 9.02
C MET A 9 4.55 -4.26 8.90
N GLN A 10 5.65 -4.65 9.53
CA GLN A 10 6.08 -6.04 9.62
C GLN A 10 5.04 -6.90 10.35
N VAL A 11 4.72 -8.05 9.78
CA VAL A 11 3.81 -9.05 10.34
C VAL A 11 4.62 -10.18 10.95
N VAL A 12 4.29 -10.53 12.19
CA VAL A 12 4.87 -11.66 12.92
C VAL A 12 4.05 -12.90 12.62
N LYS A 13 4.65 -13.84 11.88
CA LYS A 13 4.09 -15.18 11.67
C LYS A 13 4.86 -16.18 12.55
N ARG A 14 4.15 -16.84 13.48
CA ARG A 14 4.78 -17.73 14.48
C ARG A 14 5.37 -18.97 13.85
N SER A 15 4.78 -19.42 12.73
CA SER A 15 5.17 -20.63 12.01
C SER A 15 6.44 -20.47 11.17
N SER A 16 6.73 -19.28 10.63
CA SER A 16 7.80 -19.10 9.65
C SER A 16 8.91 -18.14 10.09
N GLY A 17 8.74 -17.40 11.18
CA GLY A 17 9.73 -16.43 11.66
C GLY A 17 10.12 -15.36 10.63
N SER A 18 9.39 -15.27 9.51
CA SER A 18 9.88 -14.61 8.31
C SER A 18 9.63 -13.11 8.34
N ALA A 19 10.71 -12.34 8.21
CA ALA A 19 10.69 -10.90 8.04
C ALA A 19 10.00 -10.45 6.73
N THR A 20 9.62 -11.35 5.83
CA THR A 20 9.04 -10.97 4.53
C THR A 20 7.55 -10.60 4.59
N HIS A 21 6.83 -10.99 5.64
CA HIS A 21 5.41 -10.70 5.75
C HIS A 21 5.20 -9.27 6.24
N HIS A 22 4.31 -8.56 5.58
CA HIS A 22 3.96 -7.20 5.97
C HIS A 22 2.52 -6.89 5.59
N VAL A 23 1.98 -5.85 6.22
CA VAL A 23 0.68 -5.28 5.91
C VAL A 23 0.86 -3.82 5.53
N GLU A 24 0.14 -3.41 4.50
CA GLU A 24 0.19 -2.10 3.91
C GLU A 24 -1.17 -1.42 4.04
N PHE A 25 -1.18 -0.11 4.30
CA PHE A 25 -2.38 0.70 4.23
C PHE A 25 -2.04 2.17 4.01
N LEU A 26 -3.03 2.94 3.55
CA LEU A 26 -2.90 4.39 3.39
C LEU A 26 -3.27 5.11 4.69
N MET A 27 -2.42 6.06 5.07
CA MET A 27 -2.66 6.99 6.16
C MET A 27 -2.90 8.38 5.60
N ASP A 28 -4.10 8.90 5.80
CA ASP A 28 -4.47 10.28 5.48
C ASP A 28 -4.95 11.04 6.72
N ASN A 29 -5.36 12.30 6.55
CA ASN A 29 -5.83 13.12 7.68
C ASN A 29 -7.10 12.53 8.34
N ILE A 30 -7.96 11.88 7.54
CA ILE A 30 -9.20 11.27 8.04
C ILE A 30 -8.87 10.03 8.86
N PHE A 31 -7.95 9.20 8.39
CA PHE A 31 -7.46 8.03 9.09
C PHE A 31 -6.79 8.42 10.41
N ALA A 32 -5.92 9.43 10.39
CA ALA A 32 -5.26 9.94 11.60
C ALA A 32 -6.29 10.40 12.65
N GLU A 33 -7.33 11.11 12.24
CA GLU A 33 -8.39 11.57 13.14
C GLU A 33 -9.23 10.40 13.69
N ARG A 34 -9.59 9.43 12.85
CA ARG A 34 -10.27 8.21 13.29
C ARG A 34 -9.42 7.42 14.29
N LEU A 35 -8.10 7.38 14.10
CA LEU A 35 -7.20 6.71 15.03
C LEU A 35 -7.16 7.40 16.40
N ARG A 36 -7.20 8.75 16.45
CA ARG A 36 -7.35 9.51 17.70
C ARG A 36 -8.68 9.21 18.40
N GLN A 37 -9.76 9.16 17.64
CA GLN A 37 -11.09 8.85 18.17
C GLN A 37 -11.14 7.42 18.73
N LEU A 38 -10.61 6.43 18.01
CA LEU A 38 -10.56 5.06 18.50
C LEU A 38 -9.68 4.94 19.76
N ARG A 39 -8.57 5.69 19.83
CA ARG A 39 -7.72 5.75 21.02
C ARG A 39 -8.46 6.33 22.23
N SER A 40 -9.29 7.35 22.06
CA SER A 40 -9.99 7.98 23.19
C SER A 40 -11.04 7.07 23.84
N LEU A 41 -11.50 6.02 23.13
CA LEU A 41 -12.38 4.99 23.67
C LEU A 41 -11.69 4.04 24.65
N VAL A 42 -10.36 3.97 24.65
CA VAL A 42 -9.57 3.12 25.54
C VAL A 42 -8.91 3.99 26.61
N PRO A 43 -9.52 4.15 27.79
CA PRO A 43 -8.96 5.00 28.84
C PRO A 43 -7.66 4.40 29.42
N PRO A 44 -6.70 5.23 29.86
CA PRO A 44 -5.49 4.74 30.52
C PRO A 44 -5.82 3.97 31.79
N LEU A 45 -5.27 2.78 32.01
CA LEU A 45 -5.53 1.96 33.21
C LEU A 45 -4.75 2.46 34.45
N GLY A 46 -4.90 3.75 34.77
CA GLY A 46 -4.37 4.35 35.99
C GLY A 46 -5.13 3.90 37.25
N SER A 47 -4.62 4.29 38.43
CA SER A 47 -5.24 4.00 39.74
C SER A 47 -6.73 4.38 39.80
N LEU A 48 -7.12 5.46 39.12
CA LEU A 48 -8.50 5.96 39.04
C LEU A 48 -9.46 4.99 38.30
N ASN A 49 -8.96 4.23 37.33
CA ASN A 49 -9.77 3.28 36.56
C ASN A 49 -9.79 1.88 37.17
N LYS A 50 -8.92 1.58 38.13
CA LYS A 50 -8.96 0.32 38.90
C LYS A 50 -10.18 0.21 39.82
N GLN A 51 -10.83 1.33 40.12
CA GLN A 51 -12.04 1.40 40.96
C GLN A 51 -13.34 1.35 40.14
N ARG A 52 -13.26 1.30 38.81
CA ARG A 52 -14.45 1.17 37.95
C ARG A 52 -14.79 -0.30 37.75
N ASP A 53 -16.07 -0.63 37.86
CA ASP A 53 -16.57 -2.00 37.67
C ASP A 53 -16.39 -2.52 36.23
N LEU A 54 -16.41 -1.61 35.24
CA LEU A 54 -16.26 -1.94 33.81
C LEU A 54 -15.39 -0.89 33.09
N VAL A 55 -14.41 -1.36 32.33
CA VAL A 55 -13.50 -0.51 31.53
C VAL A 55 -13.26 -1.15 30.16
N ILE A 56 -13.25 -0.33 29.10
CA ILE A 56 -12.84 -0.76 27.76
C ILE A 56 -11.31 -0.89 27.75
N ASP A 57 -10.80 -2.11 27.83
CA ASP A 57 -9.36 -2.39 27.74
C ASP A 57 -8.82 -2.28 26.31
N LYS A 58 -9.69 -2.55 25.33
CA LYS A 58 -9.27 -2.76 23.95
C LYS A 58 -10.38 -2.48 22.96
N VAL A 59 -10.04 -1.83 21.85
CA VAL A 59 -10.93 -1.61 20.72
C VAL A 59 -10.38 -2.29 19.48
N ARG A 60 -11.26 -2.94 18.73
CA ARG A 60 -10.95 -3.51 17.41
C ARG A 60 -11.82 -2.81 16.36
N ALA A 61 -11.18 -2.24 15.36
CA ALA A 61 -11.83 -1.60 14.22
C ALA A 61 -11.44 -2.31 12.93
N ARG A 62 -12.37 -2.42 11.97
CA ARG A 62 -12.06 -3.03 10.66
C ARG A 62 -11.09 -2.13 9.88
N LEU A 63 -10.15 -2.77 9.19
CA LEU A 63 -9.20 -2.11 8.28
C LEU A 63 -9.41 -2.67 6.87
N PRO A 64 -10.46 -2.23 6.15
CA PRO A 64 -10.84 -2.84 4.88
C PRO A 64 -9.81 -2.64 3.76
N ASN A 65 -9.02 -1.56 3.83
CA ASN A 65 -8.03 -1.22 2.81
C ASN A 65 -6.63 -1.78 3.10
N ALA A 66 -6.52 -2.72 4.05
CA ALA A 66 -5.25 -3.39 4.33
C ALA A 66 -4.89 -4.35 3.20
N ILE A 67 -3.67 -4.23 2.69
CA ILE A 67 -3.08 -5.17 1.74
C ILE A 67 -2.07 -6.01 2.52
N TRP A 68 -2.26 -7.32 2.56
CA TRP A 68 -1.32 -8.24 3.20
C TRP A 68 -0.39 -8.81 2.14
N ARG A 69 0.90 -8.91 2.45
CA ARG A 69 1.91 -9.39 1.51
C ARG A 69 2.89 -10.35 2.17
N THR A 70 3.42 -11.24 1.34
CA THR A 70 4.56 -12.09 1.64
C THR A 70 5.64 -11.84 0.59
N GLY A 71 6.63 -11.03 0.93
CA GLY A 71 7.56 -10.46 -0.06
C GLY A 71 6.79 -9.64 -1.11
N SER A 72 7.02 -9.91 -2.39
CA SER A 72 6.33 -9.23 -3.50
C SER A 72 4.88 -9.66 -3.71
N HIS A 73 4.45 -10.81 -3.16
CA HIS A 73 3.13 -11.38 -3.43
C HIS A 73 2.06 -10.83 -2.50
N VAL A 74 0.92 -10.42 -3.05
CA VAL A 74 -0.29 -10.10 -2.28
C VAL A 74 -0.91 -11.41 -1.77
N ASP A 75 -1.17 -11.47 -0.47
CA ASP A 75 -1.82 -12.59 0.21
C ASP A 75 -3.33 -12.32 0.31
N GLU A 76 -4.08 -12.78 -0.69
CA GLU A 76 -5.55 -12.74 -0.71
C GLU A 76 -6.20 -13.72 0.28
N GLY A 77 -5.39 -14.57 0.91
CA GLY A 77 -5.83 -15.53 1.92
C GLY A 77 -6.07 -14.92 3.30
N VAL A 78 -5.82 -13.63 3.51
CA VAL A 78 -6.01 -12.98 4.80
C VAL A 78 -7.42 -12.42 4.96
N GLU A 79 -8.16 -12.97 5.92
CA GLU A 79 -9.50 -12.52 6.28
C GLU A 79 -9.51 -11.63 7.53
N GLY A 80 -10.48 -10.72 7.60
CA GLY A 80 -10.82 -10.01 8.83
C GLY A 80 -9.80 -8.95 9.27
N SER A 81 -9.13 -8.28 8.33
CA SER A 81 -8.20 -7.19 8.58
C SER A 81 -8.76 -6.15 9.55
N CYS A 82 -7.97 -5.81 10.56
CA CYS A 82 -8.37 -4.91 11.62
C CYS A 82 -7.19 -4.15 12.23
N ILE A 83 -7.51 -3.01 12.84
CA ILE A 83 -6.64 -2.32 13.79
C ILE A 83 -7.13 -2.63 15.18
N VAL A 84 -6.17 -2.84 16.07
CA VAL A 84 -6.40 -3.23 17.43
C VAL A 84 -5.66 -2.25 18.34
N ILE A 85 -6.41 -1.48 19.13
CA ILE A 85 -5.87 -0.48 20.06
C ILE A 85 -6.00 -1.03 21.48
N ALA A 86 -4.89 -1.10 22.19
CA ALA A 86 -4.84 -1.53 23.59
C ALA A 86 -4.69 -0.34 24.54
N ALA A 87 -4.96 -0.56 25.83
CA ALA A 87 -4.53 0.34 26.88
C ALA A 87 -3.03 0.59 26.71
N GLU A 88 -2.60 1.86 26.83
CA GLU A 88 -1.25 2.41 26.52
C GLU A 88 -1.15 3.21 25.20
N GLY A 89 -2.21 3.31 24.39
CA GLY A 89 -2.21 4.21 23.23
C GLY A 89 -1.32 3.73 22.08
N SER A 90 -1.07 2.42 22.02
CA SER A 90 -0.47 1.74 20.89
C SER A 90 -1.52 0.97 20.10
N PHE A 91 -1.18 0.64 18.85
CA PHE A 91 -2.00 -0.20 18.00
C PHE A 91 -1.19 -1.29 17.31
N ASN A 92 -1.85 -2.38 16.93
CA ASN A 92 -1.33 -3.34 15.95
C ASN A 92 -2.36 -3.61 14.87
N CYS A 93 -1.89 -4.08 13.73
CA CYS A 93 -2.75 -4.63 12.70
C CYS A 93 -2.91 -6.14 12.92
N GLY A 94 -4.10 -6.66 12.67
CA GLY A 94 -4.42 -8.07 12.82
C GLY A 94 -5.24 -8.61 11.67
N GLY A 95 -4.99 -9.86 11.31
CA GLY A 95 -5.71 -10.62 10.30
C GLY A 95 -5.71 -12.11 10.65
N LYS A 96 -6.40 -12.91 9.83
CA LYS A 96 -6.43 -14.37 9.98
C LYS A 96 -6.18 -15.02 8.63
N ASP A 97 -5.17 -15.87 8.56
CA ASP A 97 -4.91 -16.71 7.39
C ASP A 97 -6.07 -17.70 7.23
N ARG A 98 -6.73 -17.68 6.07
CA ARG A 98 -7.92 -18.49 5.77
C ARG A 98 -7.61 -19.98 5.77
N ASN A 99 -6.44 -20.35 5.26
CA ASN A 99 -6.05 -21.74 5.02
C ASN A 99 -5.56 -22.38 6.31
N THR A 100 -4.64 -21.72 7.00
CA THR A 100 -4.01 -22.26 8.21
C THR A 100 -4.80 -21.91 9.48
N ARG A 101 -5.73 -20.96 9.39
CA ARG A 101 -6.42 -20.34 10.53
C ARG A 101 -5.46 -19.62 11.49
N GLU A 102 -4.19 -19.42 11.11
CA GLU A 102 -3.20 -18.71 11.91
C GLU A 102 -3.57 -17.24 12.05
N LYS A 103 -3.36 -16.69 13.26
CA LYS A 103 -3.52 -15.27 13.51
C LYS A 103 -2.27 -14.53 13.05
N LEU A 104 -2.45 -13.57 12.14
CA LEU A 104 -1.41 -12.66 11.70
C LEU A 104 -1.51 -11.38 12.52
N VAL A 105 -0.39 -10.90 13.06
CA VAL A 105 -0.33 -9.68 13.87
C VAL A 105 0.96 -8.91 13.60
N THR A 106 0.89 -7.59 13.66
CA THR A 106 2.09 -6.75 13.72
C THR A 106 2.53 -6.54 15.17
N TYR A 107 3.74 -6.04 15.36
CA TYR A 107 4.12 -5.44 16.64
C TYR A 107 3.26 -4.22 16.95
N ASN A 108 3.17 -3.88 18.24
CA ASN A 108 2.52 -2.66 18.68
C ASN A 108 3.36 -1.44 18.25
N PHE A 109 2.68 -0.42 17.74
CA PHE A 109 3.28 0.86 17.41
C PHE A 109 2.51 2.00 18.06
N SER A 110 3.21 3.07 18.46
CA SER A 110 2.59 4.22 19.13
C SER A 110 1.69 5.00 18.18
N ILE A 111 0.44 5.23 18.58
CA ILE A 111 -0.52 6.03 17.80
C ILE A 111 -0.04 7.48 17.69
N SER A 112 0.44 8.06 18.81
CA SER A 112 0.99 9.42 18.82
C SER A 112 2.16 9.55 17.86
N ARG A 113 3.08 8.56 17.88
CA ARG A 113 4.25 8.58 16.99
C ARG A 113 3.85 8.48 15.52
N LEU A 114 2.88 7.64 15.18
CA LEU A 114 2.39 7.54 13.80
C LEU A 114 1.78 8.88 13.33
N ILE A 115 1.02 9.53 14.21
CA ILE A 115 0.40 10.83 13.92
C ILE A 115 1.44 11.93 13.75
N GLU A 116 2.48 11.96 14.59
CA GLU A 116 3.62 12.88 14.47
C GLU A 116 4.32 12.69 13.13
N LEU A 117 4.66 11.45 12.77
CA LEU A 117 5.28 11.12 11.48
C LEU A 117 4.42 11.60 10.32
N HIS A 118 3.10 11.43 10.40
CA HIS A 118 2.17 11.95 9.38
C HIS A 118 2.12 13.47 9.30
N ALA A 119 2.45 14.20 10.37
CA ALA A 119 2.54 15.65 10.33
C ALA A 119 3.88 16.14 9.76
N GLU A 120 4.97 15.46 10.13
CA GLU A 120 6.36 15.88 9.88
C GLU A 120 6.92 15.42 8.53
N ARG A 121 6.56 14.20 8.10
CA ARG A 121 7.13 13.58 6.90
C ARG A 121 6.56 14.19 5.62
N PRO A 122 7.29 14.21 4.50
CA PRO A 122 6.75 14.54 3.19
C PRO A 122 5.47 13.78 2.82
N ASP A 123 4.63 14.41 1.99
CA ASP A 123 3.47 13.74 1.42
C ASP A 123 3.94 12.68 0.41
N GLY A 124 3.27 11.52 0.40
CA GLY A 124 3.63 10.39 -0.46
C GLY A 124 4.77 9.51 0.06
N GLU A 125 5.43 9.87 1.17
CA GLU A 125 6.45 8.99 1.77
C GLU A 125 5.83 7.67 2.29
N THR A 126 6.58 6.58 2.11
CA THR A 126 6.28 5.28 2.74
C THR A 126 6.90 5.22 4.12
N LEU A 127 6.08 5.02 5.15
CA LEU A 127 6.48 4.85 6.53
C LEU A 127 6.66 3.36 6.84
N TYR A 128 7.90 2.92 6.98
CA TYR A 128 8.23 1.54 7.34
C TYR A 128 8.28 1.37 8.85
N ILE A 129 7.59 0.35 9.35
CA ILE A 129 7.55 0.01 10.78
C ILE A 129 7.92 -1.45 10.95
N ARG A 130 9.01 -1.70 11.66
CA ARG A 130 9.58 -3.03 11.92
C ARG A 130 9.79 -3.22 13.40
N ASP A 131 9.46 -4.38 13.95
CA ASP A 131 9.70 -4.69 15.37
C ASP A 131 9.15 -3.63 16.36
N GLY A 132 8.11 -2.88 15.96
CA GLY A 132 7.49 -1.81 16.75
C GLY A 132 8.24 -0.47 16.71
N THR A 133 9.25 -0.31 15.85
CA THR A 133 10.02 0.93 15.66
C THR A 133 9.87 1.46 14.25
N PHE A 134 10.11 2.77 14.09
CA PHE A 134 10.09 3.42 12.79
C PHE A 134 11.41 3.18 12.07
N ALA A 135 11.37 2.48 10.93
CA ALA A 135 12.56 1.93 10.29
C ALA A 135 13.26 2.91 9.33
N ASN A 136 12.59 3.95 8.83
CA ASN A 136 13.20 4.85 7.84
C ASN A 136 14.41 5.64 8.40
N ASP A 137 14.45 5.85 9.71
CA ASP A 137 15.53 6.60 10.38
C ASP A 137 16.66 5.69 10.90
N GLU A 138 16.50 4.37 10.77
CA GLU A 138 17.51 3.42 11.21
C GLU A 138 18.67 3.35 10.19
N PRO A 139 19.90 3.04 10.62
CA PRO A 139 21.04 2.90 9.71
C PRO A 139 20.77 1.86 8.62
N ALA A 140 21.30 2.07 7.40
CA ALA A 140 21.02 1.20 6.25
C ALA A 140 21.50 -0.24 6.46
N GLU A 141 22.61 -0.41 7.18
CA GLU A 141 23.21 -1.68 7.57
C GLU A 141 22.52 -2.35 8.77
N SER A 142 21.60 -1.65 9.44
CA SER A 142 20.81 -2.23 10.53
C SER A 142 19.85 -3.28 9.97
N ALA A 143 19.34 -4.14 10.85
CA ALA A 143 18.29 -5.08 10.46
C ALA A 143 17.08 -4.35 9.83
N ALA A 144 16.68 -3.22 10.40
CA ALA A 144 15.58 -2.41 9.88
C ALA A 144 15.87 -1.84 8.48
N GLY A 145 17.07 -1.28 8.28
CA GLY A 145 17.52 -0.77 6.98
C GLY A 145 17.56 -1.86 5.90
N LEU A 146 18.14 -3.02 6.22
CA LEU A 146 18.19 -4.18 5.31
C LEU A 146 16.79 -4.70 4.95
N TRP A 147 15.84 -4.65 5.88
CA TRP A 147 14.46 -5.04 5.61
C TRP A 147 13.77 -4.06 4.67
N VAL A 148 13.92 -2.75 4.91
CA VAL A 148 13.39 -1.71 4.02
C VAL A 148 13.99 -1.83 2.62
N ALA A 149 15.30 -2.08 2.52
CA ALA A 149 15.97 -2.34 1.24
C ALA A 149 15.36 -3.56 0.54
N SER A 150 15.15 -4.67 1.26
CA SER A 150 14.56 -5.89 0.67
C SER A 150 13.14 -5.67 0.13
N LEU A 151 12.33 -4.82 0.78
CA LEU A 151 10.99 -4.47 0.29
C LEU A 151 11.05 -3.55 -0.92
N THR A 152 11.97 -2.59 -0.92
CA THR A 152 12.15 -1.63 -2.02
C THR A 152 12.69 -2.31 -3.28
N GLU A 153 13.67 -3.21 -3.12
CA GLU A 153 14.18 -4.04 -4.22
C GLU A 153 13.10 -4.95 -4.81
N GLN A 154 12.21 -5.49 -3.97
CA GLN A 154 11.08 -6.27 -4.46
C GLN A 154 10.08 -5.41 -5.24
N GLU A 155 9.82 -4.18 -4.79
CA GLU A 155 8.94 -3.25 -5.50
C GLU A 155 9.52 -2.82 -6.85
N THR A 156 10.83 -2.61 -6.95
CA THR A 156 11.50 -2.25 -8.21
C THR A 156 11.54 -3.40 -9.22
N VAL A 157 11.73 -4.64 -8.78
CA VAL A 157 11.68 -5.82 -9.66
C VAL A 157 10.28 -6.07 -10.22
N MET A 158 9.21 -5.66 -9.52
CA MET A 158 7.84 -5.74 -10.05
C MET A 158 7.49 -4.60 -11.01
N ARG A 159 8.18 -3.46 -10.92
CA ARG A 159 8.04 -2.32 -11.84
C ARG A 159 9.04 -2.40 -13.01
N VAL A 160 9.28 -3.59 -13.58
CA VAL A 160 9.90 -3.64 -14.91
C VAL A 160 8.95 -2.90 -15.85
N PRO A 161 9.37 -1.80 -16.50
CA PRO A 161 8.54 -1.14 -17.50
C PRO A 161 8.21 -2.18 -18.57
N ASP A 162 6.95 -2.24 -19.01
CA ASP A 162 6.60 -2.97 -20.23
C ASP A 162 7.69 -2.69 -21.26
N ALA A 163 8.39 -3.74 -21.70
CA ALA A 163 9.35 -3.61 -22.77
C ALA A 163 8.65 -2.86 -23.91
N PRO A 164 9.30 -1.87 -24.56
CA PRO A 164 8.67 -1.13 -25.64
C PRO A 164 8.14 -2.15 -26.64
N SER A 165 6.82 -2.17 -26.77
CA SER A 165 6.10 -3.09 -27.65
C SER A 165 6.72 -3.00 -29.05
N ASP A 166 7.14 -4.14 -29.61
CA ASP A 166 7.72 -4.29 -30.97
C ASP A 166 6.79 -3.82 -32.11
N PHE A 167 5.62 -3.28 -31.78
CA PHE A 167 4.61 -2.84 -32.73
C PHE A 167 4.94 -1.52 -33.46
N ASP A 168 6.00 -0.82 -33.07
CA ASP A 168 6.40 0.46 -33.70
C ASP A 168 7.39 0.29 -34.87
N THR A 169 7.65 -0.94 -35.34
CA THR A 169 8.49 -1.20 -36.53
C THR A 169 7.70 -1.46 -37.83
N LEU A 170 6.38 -1.30 -37.82
CA LEU A 170 5.52 -1.52 -39.00
C LEU A 170 4.84 -0.23 -39.48
N HIS A 171 5.62 0.79 -39.83
CA HIS A 171 5.10 1.97 -40.56
C HIS A 171 5.95 2.35 -41.78
N ASP A 172 6.45 1.35 -42.54
CA ASP A 172 7.13 1.62 -43.81
C ASP A 172 6.73 0.67 -44.96
N LEU A 173 5.43 0.39 -45.08
CA LEU A 173 4.84 -0.16 -46.30
C LEU A 173 3.80 0.81 -46.88
N ALA A 174 4.23 2.03 -47.16
CA ALA A 174 3.49 2.94 -48.03
C ALA A 174 3.73 2.58 -49.51
N MET A 175 2.88 1.68 -49.99
CA MET A 175 2.16 1.72 -51.26
C MET A 175 2.76 2.50 -52.46
N ARG A 176 2.94 1.75 -53.55
CA ARG A 176 3.22 2.20 -54.93
C ARG A 176 2.35 3.41 -55.35
N PRO A 177 2.90 4.40 -56.09
CA PRO A 177 2.09 5.49 -56.63
C PRO A 177 1.36 5.06 -57.90
N GLU A 178 0.04 4.84 -57.81
CA GLU A 178 -0.84 4.88 -58.98
C GLU A 178 -1.22 6.34 -59.31
N GLN A 179 -1.04 6.67 -60.59
CA GLN A 179 -1.93 7.48 -61.43
C GLN A 179 -2.51 8.76 -60.82
N ARG A 180 -1.87 9.89 -61.15
CA ARG A 180 -2.47 11.22 -61.04
C ARG A 180 -3.64 11.38 -62.02
N ALA A 181 -4.78 11.69 -61.44
CA ALA A 181 -5.97 12.19 -62.10
C ALA A 181 -5.75 13.54 -62.80
N ALA A 182 -6.43 13.75 -63.92
CA ALA A 182 -6.93 15.08 -64.32
C ALA A 182 -8.11 14.92 -65.28
N ALA A 183 -9.32 15.16 -64.75
CA ALA A 183 -10.51 15.39 -65.53
C ALA A 183 -10.46 16.80 -66.16
N THR A 184 -10.81 16.92 -67.44
CA THR A 184 -11.32 18.15 -68.06
C THR A 184 -12.47 17.80 -69.02
N PRO A 185 -13.49 18.68 -69.17
CA PRO A 185 -14.82 18.34 -69.68
C PRO A 185 -14.93 18.57 -71.23
N PRO A 186 -16.11 18.32 -71.85
CA PRO A 186 -16.20 17.77 -73.21
C PRO A 186 -16.32 18.84 -74.32
N THR A 187 -15.92 18.47 -75.54
CA THR A 187 -16.29 19.19 -76.76
C THR A 187 -16.62 18.23 -77.90
N HIS A 188 -17.88 18.36 -78.36
CA HIS A 188 -18.47 17.91 -79.61
C HIS A 188 -17.51 17.58 -80.77
N ARG A 189 -17.77 16.50 -81.52
CA ARG A 189 -18.49 16.54 -82.82
C ARG A 189 -18.71 15.15 -83.41
N ALA A 190 -19.90 14.96 -83.98
CA ALA A 190 -20.35 13.79 -84.72
C ALA A 190 -19.58 13.55 -86.02
N SER A 191 -19.46 12.29 -86.46
CA SER A 191 -20.13 11.80 -87.67
C SER A 191 -19.90 10.29 -87.87
N PHE A 192 -20.98 9.61 -88.26
CA PHE A 192 -20.99 8.30 -88.89
C PHE A 192 -20.24 8.36 -90.24
N TYR A 193 -19.45 7.35 -90.56
CA TYR A 193 -19.82 6.24 -91.46
C TYR A 193 -18.83 5.08 -91.27
#